data_AF-A0A7C5NRJ4-F1
#
_entry.id   AF-A0A7C5NRJ4-F1
#
_cell.length_a   1.000
_cell.length_b   1.000
_cell.length_c   1.000
_cell.angle_alpha   90.00
_cell.angle_beta   90.00
_cell.angle_gamma   90.00
#
_symmetry.space_group_name_H-M   'P 1'
#
loop_
_entity.id
_entity.type
_entity.pdbx_description
1 polymer ?
#
loop_
_entity_poly.entity_id
_entity_poly.type
_entity_poly.pdbx_seq_one_letter_code
_entity_poly.pdbx_strand_id
1 'polypeptide(L)'
;MDWDDPDLLRKLREKMAEDPSQVLTVEGRLGPVTGTVEWIVGHLGMPELGGSYFTFSDENNYTIWSVIKSCHDRGWVYKGRDVMPWCVRCGTGLSQHEIVTEGYQEITHPGVTLRFPLLGRDKESLLIWTTTPWTLTSNVAAAVGPELTYVKVRQGDEIFYLSEGTLHNLRGEYEVLGRLKGHEMEGWRYAGPFDELPAQQRSGSPEAHRVILWDEVGEEEGTGIVHIAPGCGAEDFQLSKEHGLPVV
;
A
#
# COMPACT_ATOMS: atom_id res chain seq x y z
N MET A 1 40.90 12.35 8.17
CA MET A 1 39.66 11.59 8.44
C MET A 1 40.13 10.17 8.65
N ASP A 2 39.83 9.62 9.82
CA ASP A 2 40.50 8.42 10.35
C ASP A 2 39.77 7.17 9.86
N TRP A 3 39.83 6.96 8.54
CA TRP A 3 39.16 5.86 7.85
C TRP A 3 40.02 4.61 7.87
N ASP A 4 39.35 3.46 7.86
CA ASP A 4 39.97 2.16 7.70
C ASP A 4 40.52 1.98 6.28
N ASP A 5 41.65 1.28 6.16
CA ASP A 5 42.30 1.01 4.88
C ASP A 5 41.41 0.11 3.99
N PRO A 6 40.96 0.57 2.81
CA PRO A 6 40.13 -0.23 1.90
C PRO A 6 40.77 -1.55 1.47
N ASP A 7 42.10 -1.64 1.39
CA ASP A 7 42.78 -2.86 0.99
C ASP A 7 42.74 -3.92 2.12
N LEU A 8 42.84 -3.47 3.37
CA LEU A 8 42.58 -4.34 4.52
C LEU A 8 41.14 -4.85 4.51
N LEU A 9 40.15 -3.98 4.26
CA LEU A 9 38.74 -4.37 4.21
C LEU A 9 38.45 -5.41 3.11
N ARG A 10 39.06 -5.25 1.92
CA ARG A 10 38.95 -6.24 0.83
C ARG A 10 39.56 -7.59 1.21
N LYS A 11 40.72 -7.57 1.86
CA LYS A 11 41.38 -8.78 2.38
C LYS A 11 40.54 -9.49 3.44
N LEU A 12 39.93 -8.73 4.35
CA LEU A 12 39.02 -9.30 5.37
C LEU A 12 37.80 -9.95 4.73
N ARG A 13 37.21 -9.32 3.71
CA ARG A 13 36.09 -9.90 2.94
C ARG A 13 36.49 -11.22 2.27
N GLU A 14 37.66 -11.28 1.63
CA GLU A 14 38.15 -12.51 0.99
C GLU A 14 38.36 -13.62 2.01
N LYS A 15 39.01 -13.31 3.14
CA LYS A 15 39.24 -14.27 4.22
C LYS A 15 37.94 -14.76 4.88
N MET A 16 36.94 -13.88 5.00
CA MET A 16 35.62 -14.24 5.51
C MET A 16 34.92 -15.25 4.58
N ALA A 17 35.08 -15.10 3.27
CA ALA A 17 34.53 -16.04 2.30
C ALA A 17 35.30 -17.39 2.26
N GLU A 18 36.59 -17.38 2.56
CA GLU A 18 37.43 -18.58 2.61
C GLU A 18 37.17 -19.45 3.85
N ASP A 19 37.36 -18.86 5.05
CA ASP A 19 37.17 -19.53 6.34
C ASP A 19 37.04 -18.45 7.43
N PRO A 20 35.82 -18.19 7.95
CA PRO A 20 35.58 -17.22 9.02
C PRO A 20 36.33 -17.54 10.33
N SER A 21 36.66 -18.80 10.57
CA SER A 21 37.28 -19.29 11.81
C SER A 21 38.80 -19.19 11.82
N GLN A 22 39.44 -18.91 10.66
CA GLN A 22 40.88 -18.78 10.58
C GLN A 22 41.36 -17.59 11.43
N VAL A 23 42.50 -17.75 12.10
CA VAL A 23 43.10 -16.68 12.92
C VAL A 23 43.99 -15.79 12.05
N LEU A 24 43.83 -14.48 12.18
CA LEU A 24 44.78 -13.50 11.64
C LEU A 24 45.13 -12.44 12.67
N THR A 25 46.26 -11.78 12.41
CA THR A 25 46.65 -10.55 13.11
C THR A 25 46.50 -9.38 12.14
N VAL A 26 45.85 -8.31 12.61
CA VAL A 26 45.73 -7.03 11.90
C VAL A 26 46.38 -5.94 12.73
N GLU A 27 46.94 -4.93 12.07
CA GLU A 27 47.44 -3.74 12.74
C GLU A 27 46.26 -2.85 13.13
N GLY A 28 45.94 -2.81 14.42
CA GLY A 28 44.93 -1.93 14.99
C GLY A 28 45.53 -0.60 15.47
N ARG A 29 44.67 0.32 15.93
CA ARG A 29 45.10 1.65 16.40
C ARG A 29 45.90 1.61 17.69
N LEU A 30 45.57 0.67 18.56
CA LEU A 30 46.22 0.49 19.86
C LEU A 30 47.34 -0.58 19.80
N GLY A 31 47.63 -1.10 18.61
CA GLY A 31 48.61 -2.16 18.35
C GLY A 31 47.99 -3.36 17.61
N PRO A 32 48.79 -4.43 17.39
CA PRO A 32 48.32 -5.62 16.69
C PRO A 32 47.17 -6.32 17.42
N VAL A 33 46.09 -6.60 16.70
CA VAL A 33 44.92 -7.33 17.20
C VAL A 33 44.86 -8.69 16.53
N THR A 34 44.73 -9.76 17.32
CA THR A 34 44.68 -11.14 16.81
C THR A 34 43.36 -11.79 17.18
N GLY A 35 42.71 -12.41 16.21
CA GLY A 35 41.44 -13.10 16.41
C GLY A 35 41.05 -13.89 15.16
N THR A 36 39.94 -14.61 15.24
CA THR A 36 39.32 -15.20 14.04
C THR A 36 38.90 -14.09 13.08
N VAL A 37 38.84 -14.35 11.77
CA VAL A 37 38.35 -13.38 10.77
C VAL A 37 36.97 -12.86 11.15
N GLU A 38 36.06 -13.75 11.56
CA GLU A 38 34.70 -13.38 11.98
C GLU A 38 34.72 -12.36 13.13
N TRP A 39 35.43 -12.69 14.21
CA TRP A 39 35.61 -11.79 15.34
C TRP A 39 36.19 -10.43 14.93
N ILE A 40 37.24 -10.40 14.09
CA ILE A 40 37.86 -9.14 13.65
C ILE A 40 36.86 -8.30 12.84
N VAL A 41 36.11 -8.92 11.92
CA VAL A 41 35.10 -8.21 11.11
C VAL A 41 33.94 -7.72 11.97
N GLY A 42 33.47 -8.53 12.92
CA GLY A 42 32.43 -8.17 13.87
C GLY A 42 32.82 -7.00 14.79
N HIS A 43 34.11 -6.83 15.06
CA HIS A 43 34.65 -5.75 15.90
C HIS A 43 35.14 -4.53 15.09
N LEU A 44 34.96 -4.50 13.77
CA LEU A 44 35.29 -3.32 12.98
C LEU A 44 34.51 -2.09 13.48
N GLY A 45 35.21 -0.96 13.58
CA GLY A 45 34.71 0.29 14.16
C GLY A 45 34.89 0.42 15.66
N MET A 46 35.42 -0.61 16.33
CA MET A 46 35.81 -0.52 17.74
C MET A 46 37.16 0.21 17.91
N PRO A 47 37.40 0.92 19.04
CA PRO A 47 38.60 1.72 19.27
C PRO A 47 39.92 0.99 19.04
N GLU A 48 39.97 -0.32 19.26
CA GLU A 48 41.16 -1.14 19.08
C GLU A 48 41.52 -1.33 17.61
N LEU A 49 40.53 -1.39 16.72
CA LEU A 49 40.69 -1.75 15.31
C LEU A 49 40.65 -0.55 14.38
N GLY A 50 39.81 0.46 14.64
CA GLY A 50 39.58 1.53 13.68
C GLY A 50 38.50 2.51 14.08
N GLY A 51 38.11 3.40 13.17
CA GLY A 51 37.23 4.54 13.46
C GLY A 51 36.35 4.96 12.30
N SER A 52 36.22 4.10 11.29
CA SER A 52 35.01 4.09 10.47
C SER A 52 33.90 3.38 11.24
N TYR A 53 32.66 3.79 11.00
CA TYR A 53 31.49 3.09 11.50
C TYR A 53 31.00 2.06 10.48
N PHE A 54 30.64 0.86 10.95
CA PHE A 54 30.12 -0.22 10.10
C PHE A 54 28.79 -0.73 10.64
N THR A 55 27.77 -0.79 9.78
CA THR A 55 26.42 -1.22 10.19
C THR A 55 26.34 -2.70 10.55
N PHE A 56 27.24 -3.52 10.00
CA PHE A 56 27.28 -4.96 10.22
C PHE A 56 28.11 -5.37 11.45
N SER A 57 28.76 -4.43 12.16
CA SER A 57 29.54 -4.76 13.35
C SER A 57 28.66 -5.18 14.52
N ASP A 58 29.22 -5.97 15.43
CA ASP A 58 28.53 -6.49 16.60
C ASP A 58 28.04 -5.35 17.49
N GLU A 59 28.89 -4.36 17.81
CA GLU A 59 28.51 -3.22 18.63
C GLU A 59 27.32 -2.46 18.02
N ASN A 60 27.36 -2.19 16.71
CA ASN A 60 26.27 -1.49 16.05
C ASN A 60 24.98 -2.32 16.07
N ASN A 61 25.06 -3.61 15.74
CA ASN A 61 23.91 -4.51 15.79
C ASN A 61 23.32 -4.54 17.21
N TYR A 62 24.11 -4.78 18.25
CA TYR A 62 23.62 -4.81 19.63
C TYR A 62 23.03 -3.47 20.09
N THR A 63 23.58 -2.35 19.61
CA THR A 63 23.02 -1.01 19.86
C THR A 63 21.65 -0.86 19.19
N ILE A 64 21.49 -1.29 17.94
CA ILE A 64 20.20 -1.32 17.24
C ILE A 64 19.19 -2.19 18.02
N TRP A 65 19.60 -3.37 18.45
CA TRP A 65 18.75 -4.26 19.26
C TRP A 65 18.32 -3.62 20.58
N SER A 66 19.20 -2.88 21.25
CA SER A 66 18.88 -2.13 22.47
C SER A 66 17.81 -1.05 22.24
N VAL A 67 17.91 -0.34 21.11
CA VAL A 67 16.91 0.66 20.71
C VAL A 67 15.56 0.00 20.41
N ILE A 68 15.55 -1.08 19.61
CA ILE A 68 14.32 -1.83 19.28
C ILE A 68 13.68 -2.37 20.56
N LYS A 69 14.47 -2.94 21.47
CA LYS A 69 13.99 -3.41 22.77
C LYS A 69 13.38 -2.28 23.59
N SER A 70 14.03 -1.11 23.63
CA SER A 70 13.50 0.06 24.35
C SER A 70 12.16 0.54 23.77
N CYS A 71 12.01 0.54 22.44
CA CYS A 71 10.75 0.85 21.77
C CYS A 71 9.67 -0.20 22.06
N HIS A 72 10.03 -1.49 22.04
CA HIS A 72 9.13 -2.59 22.38
C HIS A 72 8.65 -2.51 23.83
N ASP A 73 9.56 -2.29 24.79
CA ASP A 73 9.23 -2.17 26.22
C ASP A 73 8.28 -0.99 26.51
N ARG A 74 8.28 0.03 25.63
CA ARG A 74 7.35 1.17 25.67
C ARG A 74 6.04 0.94 24.92
N GLY A 75 5.87 -0.21 24.28
CA GLY A 75 4.70 -0.54 23.46
C GLY A 75 4.65 0.19 22.10
N TRP A 76 5.78 0.73 21.61
CA TRP A 76 5.84 1.45 20.33
C TRP A 76 6.03 0.53 19.12
N VAL A 77 6.48 -0.71 19.36
CA VAL A 77 6.60 -1.75 18.33
C VAL A 77 5.44 -2.73 18.48
N TYR A 78 4.67 -2.93 17.42
CA TYR A 78 3.54 -3.83 17.41
C TYR A 78 3.42 -4.56 16.07
N LYS A 79 2.70 -5.68 16.07
CA LYS A 79 2.36 -6.43 14.86
C LYS A 79 0.92 -6.11 14.47
N GLY A 80 0.75 -5.54 13.28
CA GLY A 80 -0.56 -5.23 12.70
C GLY A 80 -0.75 -5.87 11.32
N ARG A 81 -2.00 -5.85 10.84
CA ARG A 81 -2.33 -6.05 9.42
C ARG A 81 -2.70 -4.68 8.87
N ASP A 82 -2.04 -4.28 7.79
CA ASP A 82 -2.25 -2.99 7.14
C ASP A 82 -2.03 -3.10 5.64
N VAL A 83 -2.46 -2.09 4.89
CA VAL A 83 -2.12 -1.92 3.46
C VAL A 83 -0.87 -1.07 3.38
N MET A 84 0.15 -1.61 2.71
CA MET A 84 1.46 -0.98 2.60
C MET A 84 1.88 -0.95 1.14
N PRO A 85 2.62 0.09 0.72
CA PRO A 85 3.33 0.11 -0.55
C PRO A 85 4.20 -1.16 -0.70
N TRP A 86 4.04 -1.87 -1.81
CA TRP A 86 4.67 -3.18 -2.00
C TRP A 86 5.55 -3.21 -3.24
N CYS A 87 6.80 -3.60 -3.07
CA CYS A 87 7.70 -3.83 -4.20
C CYS A 87 7.58 -5.28 -4.67
N VAL A 88 6.91 -5.50 -5.81
CA VAL A 88 6.76 -6.84 -6.40
C VAL A 88 8.08 -7.49 -6.79
N ARG A 89 9.10 -6.69 -7.14
CA ARG A 89 10.46 -7.18 -7.46
C ARG A 89 11.18 -7.70 -6.24
N CYS A 90 11.11 -6.96 -5.12
CA CYS A 90 11.83 -7.29 -3.89
C CYS A 90 11.06 -8.26 -2.99
N GLY A 91 9.72 -8.34 -3.15
CA GLY A 91 8.87 -9.19 -2.32
C GLY A 91 8.73 -8.68 -0.88
N THR A 92 8.78 -7.36 -0.68
CA THR A 92 8.68 -6.72 0.65
C THR A 92 7.87 -5.42 0.59
N GLY A 93 7.27 -5.08 1.73
CA GLY A 93 6.69 -3.77 1.95
C GLY A 93 7.78 -2.69 2.06
N LEU A 94 7.45 -1.49 1.60
CA LEU A 94 8.31 -0.31 1.65
C LEU A 94 7.79 0.67 2.70
N SER A 95 8.71 1.41 3.31
CA SER A 95 8.38 2.57 4.14
C SER A 95 7.94 3.75 3.28
N GLN A 96 7.19 4.68 3.88
CA GLN A 96 6.82 5.93 3.20
C GLN A 96 8.04 6.75 2.77
N HIS A 97 9.14 6.70 3.54
CA HIS A 97 10.35 7.44 3.21
C HIS A 97 11.01 6.94 1.93
N GLU A 98 11.07 5.62 1.72
CA GLU A 98 11.64 5.02 0.50
C GLU A 98 10.91 5.50 -0.77
N ILE A 99 9.58 5.56 -0.74
CA ILE A 99 8.77 6.04 -1.88
C ILE A 99 9.10 7.48 -2.23
N VAL A 100 9.18 8.35 -1.22
CA VAL A 100 9.44 9.78 -1.43
C VAL A 100 10.86 10.01 -1.94
N THR A 101 11.84 9.21 -1.50
CA THR A 101 13.24 9.35 -1.91
C THR A 101 13.56 8.73 -3.26
N GLU A 102 12.91 7.63 -3.65
CA GLU A 102 13.12 6.99 -4.96
C GLU A 102 12.40 7.70 -6.11
N GLY A 103 11.51 8.64 -5.77
CA GLY A 103 10.94 9.62 -6.68
C GLY A 103 9.69 9.12 -7.43
N TYR A 104 8.72 10.01 -7.57
CA TYR A 104 7.54 9.76 -8.41
C TYR A 104 7.93 9.76 -9.88
N GLN A 105 7.34 8.84 -10.64
CA GLN A 105 7.50 8.76 -12.08
C GLN A 105 6.17 9.08 -12.76
N GLU A 106 6.23 9.88 -13.82
CA GLU A 106 5.07 10.12 -14.67
C GLU A 106 4.85 8.89 -15.57
N ILE A 107 3.70 8.25 -15.40
CA ILE A 107 3.30 7.06 -16.16
C ILE A 107 1.85 7.18 -16.60
N THR A 108 1.52 6.57 -17.74
CA THR A 108 0.16 6.56 -18.27
C THR A 108 -0.55 5.26 -17.92
N HIS A 109 -1.74 5.38 -17.36
CA HIS A 109 -2.62 4.25 -17.06
C HIS A 109 -3.91 4.29 -17.89
N PRO A 110 -4.50 3.14 -18.23
CA PRO A 110 -5.85 3.11 -18.77
C PRO A 110 -6.85 3.54 -17.69
N GLY A 111 -7.64 4.58 -17.97
CA GLY A 111 -8.84 4.92 -17.20
C GLY A 111 -10.04 4.18 -17.77
N VAL A 112 -10.71 3.38 -16.95
CA VAL A 112 -11.88 2.60 -17.37
C VAL A 112 -13.11 3.04 -16.59
N THR A 113 -14.24 3.06 -17.28
CA THR A 113 -15.56 3.30 -16.69
C THR A 113 -16.39 2.04 -16.84
N LEU A 114 -17.01 1.60 -15.74
CA LEU A 114 -17.76 0.35 -15.67
C LEU A 114 -19.05 0.52 -14.88
N ARG A 115 -19.98 -0.42 -15.08
CA ARG A 115 -21.30 -0.43 -14.45
C ARG A 115 -21.34 -1.41 -13.30
N PHE A 116 -21.82 -0.96 -12.15
CA PHE A 116 -22.21 -1.82 -11.03
C PHE A 116 -23.74 -1.88 -10.97
N PRO A 117 -24.38 -2.97 -11.43
CA PRO A 117 -25.84 -3.07 -11.48
C PRO A 117 -26.48 -3.01 -10.10
N LEU A 118 -27.49 -2.18 -9.92
CA LEU A 118 -28.23 -2.08 -8.65
C LEU A 118 -29.19 -3.27 -8.48
N LEU A 119 -29.18 -3.88 -7.30
CA LEU A 119 -30.08 -5.01 -7.02
C LEU A 119 -31.52 -4.53 -6.87
N GLY A 120 -32.45 -5.22 -7.55
CA GLY A 120 -33.88 -4.90 -7.53
C GLY A 120 -34.29 -3.70 -8.39
N ARG A 121 -33.37 -3.13 -9.19
CA ARG A 121 -33.62 -1.99 -10.08
C ARG A 121 -33.18 -2.33 -11.50
N ASP A 122 -34.14 -2.66 -12.35
CA ASP A 122 -33.86 -3.13 -13.71
C ASP A 122 -33.16 -2.05 -14.54
N LYS A 123 -32.05 -2.42 -15.19
CA LYS A 123 -31.20 -1.55 -16.02
C LYS A 123 -30.67 -0.29 -15.33
N GLU A 124 -30.67 -0.26 -13.99
CA GLU A 124 -30.09 0.83 -13.22
C GLU A 124 -28.71 0.41 -12.68
N SER A 125 -27.69 1.23 -12.89
CA SER A 125 -26.32 0.93 -12.43
C SER A 125 -25.62 2.15 -11.84
N LEU A 126 -24.76 1.93 -10.86
CA LEU A 126 -23.75 2.91 -10.48
C LEU A 126 -22.67 2.95 -11.56
N LEU A 127 -22.25 4.14 -11.96
CA LEU A 127 -21.15 4.32 -12.89
C LEU A 127 -19.86 4.54 -12.10
N ILE A 128 -18.91 3.63 -12.25
CA ILE A 128 -17.66 3.61 -11.51
C ILE A 128 -16.51 3.91 -12.46
N TRP A 129 -15.51 4.65 -12.00
CA TRP A 129 -14.26 4.88 -12.72
C TRP A 129 -13.05 4.42 -11.90
N THR A 130 -12.03 3.89 -12.58
CA THR A 130 -10.76 3.53 -11.96
C THR A 130 -9.61 3.58 -12.98
N THR A 131 -8.41 3.93 -12.50
CA THR A 131 -7.14 3.81 -13.24
C THR A 131 -6.41 2.50 -12.96
N THR A 132 -6.92 1.71 -12.00
CA THR A 132 -6.33 0.44 -11.56
C THR A 132 -7.31 -0.72 -11.74
N PRO A 133 -7.67 -1.13 -12.98
CA PRO A 133 -8.67 -2.18 -13.23
C PRO A 133 -8.43 -3.49 -12.49
N TRP A 134 -7.16 -3.82 -12.20
CA TRP A 134 -6.78 -5.03 -11.47
C TRP A 134 -7.38 -5.10 -10.06
N THR A 135 -7.65 -3.96 -9.43
CA THR A 135 -8.24 -3.87 -8.07
C THR A 135 -9.73 -4.22 -8.03
N LEU A 136 -10.42 -4.24 -9.18
CA LEU A 136 -11.84 -4.57 -9.25
C LEU A 136 -12.13 -5.99 -8.76
N THR A 137 -11.17 -6.90 -8.90
CA THR A 137 -11.27 -8.28 -8.38
C THR A 137 -11.31 -8.36 -6.86
N SER A 138 -11.04 -7.25 -6.15
CA SER A 138 -11.10 -7.11 -4.69
C SER A 138 -12.13 -6.05 -4.24
N ASN A 139 -13.05 -5.62 -5.12
CA ASN A 139 -14.11 -4.69 -4.73
C ASN A 139 -14.99 -5.29 -3.62
N VAL A 140 -15.42 -4.46 -2.66
CA VAL A 140 -16.34 -4.84 -1.58
C VAL A 140 -17.45 -3.82 -1.33
N ALA A 141 -17.25 -2.55 -1.67
CA ALA A 141 -18.24 -1.48 -1.54
C ALA A 141 -18.07 -0.41 -2.63
N ALA A 142 -19.02 0.52 -2.70
CA ALA A 142 -18.92 1.75 -3.50
C ALA A 142 -19.14 2.96 -2.57
N ALA A 143 -18.28 3.96 -2.61
CA ALA A 143 -18.37 5.13 -1.76
C ALA A 143 -18.90 6.35 -2.54
N VAL A 144 -19.75 7.13 -1.87
CA VAL A 144 -20.31 8.39 -2.37
C VAL A 144 -20.11 9.50 -1.34
N GLY A 145 -19.96 10.74 -1.80
CA GLY A 145 -19.90 11.90 -0.92
C GLY A 145 -21.29 12.27 -0.42
N PRO A 146 -21.55 12.37 0.89
CA PRO A 146 -22.91 12.50 1.44
C PRO A 146 -23.65 13.76 0.96
N GLU A 147 -22.92 14.85 0.80
CA GLU A 147 -23.47 16.16 0.40
C GLU A 147 -23.37 16.45 -1.12
N LEU A 148 -22.66 15.60 -1.87
CA LEU A 148 -22.57 15.72 -3.33
C LEU A 148 -23.94 15.46 -3.98
N THR A 149 -24.15 16.12 -5.12
CA THR A 149 -25.36 15.93 -5.92
C THR A 149 -25.11 14.89 -6.99
N TYR A 150 -25.86 13.81 -6.95
CA TYR A 150 -25.85 12.75 -7.95
C TYR A 150 -27.03 12.91 -8.91
N VAL A 151 -26.84 12.45 -10.13
CA VAL A 151 -27.85 12.49 -11.20
C VAL A 151 -28.22 11.09 -11.65
N LYS A 152 -29.52 10.87 -11.84
CA LYS A 152 -30.07 9.71 -12.53
C LYS A 152 -30.14 10.05 -14.02
N VAL A 153 -29.37 9.36 -14.84
CA VAL A 153 -29.24 9.66 -16.28
C VAL A 153 -29.68 8.48 -17.11
N ARG A 154 -30.59 8.70 -18.06
CA ARG A 154 -30.98 7.72 -19.07
C ARG A 154 -30.09 7.87 -20.30
N GLN A 155 -29.45 6.79 -20.73
CA GLN A 155 -28.67 6.73 -21.94
C GLN A 155 -28.96 5.44 -22.70
N GLY A 156 -29.63 5.58 -23.85
CA GLY A 156 -30.23 4.44 -24.55
C GLY A 156 -31.32 3.78 -23.68
N ASP A 157 -31.18 2.46 -23.48
CA ASP A 157 -32.08 1.65 -22.66
C ASP A 157 -31.62 1.50 -21.20
N GLU A 158 -30.49 2.08 -20.83
CA GLU A 158 -29.85 1.95 -19.52
C GLU A 158 -29.99 3.24 -18.70
N ILE A 159 -29.91 3.11 -17.38
CA ILE A 159 -29.93 4.22 -16.45
C ILE A 159 -28.68 4.17 -15.57
N PHE A 160 -27.98 5.30 -15.48
CA PHE A 160 -26.74 5.45 -14.72
C PHE A 160 -26.88 6.45 -13.58
N TYR A 161 -26.14 6.19 -12.50
CA TYR A 161 -25.93 7.09 -11.38
C TYR A 161 -24.46 7.52 -11.36
N LEU A 162 -24.22 8.83 -11.33
CA LEU A 162 -22.90 9.48 -11.25
C LEU A 162 -23.06 10.90 -10.67
N SER A 163 -21.97 11.52 -10.24
CA SER A 163 -22.01 12.90 -9.72
C SER A 163 -22.35 13.90 -10.82
N GLU A 164 -23.12 14.93 -10.48
CA GLU A 164 -23.52 15.99 -11.43
C GLU A 164 -22.31 16.69 -12.06
N GLY A 165 -21.23 16.95 -11.30
CA GLY A 165 -19.99 17.53 -11.81
C GLY A 165 -19.29 16.67 -12.88
N THR A 166 -19.58 15.36 -12.92
CA THR A 166 -18.91 14.40 -13.82
C THR A 166 -19.70 14.07 -15.09
N LEU A 167 -20.81 14.76 -15.35
CA LEU A 167 -21.64 14.57 -16.55
C LEU A 167 -20.86 14.68 -17.88
N HIS A 168 -19.79 15.47 -17.89
CA HIS A 168 -18.91 15.65 -19.05
C HIS A 168 -18.18 14.36 -19.47
N ASN A 169 -18.12 13.34 -18.60
CA ASN A 169 -17.53 12.04 -18.91
C ASN A 169 -18.47 11.12 -19.70
N LEU A 170 -19.77 11.43 -19.76
CA LEU A 170 -20.71 10.71 -20.61
C LEU A 170 -20.50 11.08 -22.08
N ARG A 171 -20.61 10.08 -22.95
CA ARG A 171 -20.49 10.25 -24.40
C ARG A 171 -21.82 10.00 -25.08
N GLY A 172 -22.16 10.82 -26.08
CA GLY A 172 -23.41 10.70 -26.82
C GLY A 172 -24.60 11.36 -26.12
N GLU A 173 -25.80 11.12 -26.64
CA GLU A 173 -27.03 11.69 -26.10
C GLU A 173 -27.42 11.02 -24.78
N TYR A 174 -27.93 11.82 -23.84
CA TYR A 174 -28.45 11.36 -22.56
C TYR A 174 -29.53 12.31 -22.05
N GLU A 175 -30.37 11.82 -21.14
CA GLU A 175 -31.42 12.60 -20.47
C GLU A 175 -31.27 12.50 -18.96
N VAL A 176 -31.22 13.63 -18.26
CA VAL A 176 -31.23 13.68 -16.79
C VAL A 176 -32.66 13.50 -16.30
N LEU A 177 -32.93 12.37 -15.64
CA LEU A 177 -34.25 12.01 -15.12
C LEU A 177 -34.51 12.55 -13.71
N GLY A 178 -33.46 12.83 -12.94
CA GLY A 178 -33.58 13.29 -11.57
C GLY A 178 -32.24 13.56 -10.89
N ARG A 179 -32.32 14.15 -9.70
CA ARG A 179 -31.19 14.49 -8.84
C ARG A 179 -31.47 13.98 -7.42
N LEU A 180 -30.41 13.62 -6.72
CA LEU A 180 -30.44 13.18 -5.33
C LEU A 180 -29.11 13.53 -4.64
N LYS A 181 -29.10 13.56 -3.32
CA LYS A 181 -27.89 13.66 -2.51
C LYS A 181 -27.26 12.30 -2.26
N GLY A 182 -25.95 12.28 -2.04
CA GLY A 182 -25.22 11.03 -1.78
C GLY A 182 -25.73 10.26 -0.56
N HIS A 183 -26.15 10.95 0.50
CA HIS A 183 -26.75 10.29 1.67
C HIS A 183 -28.04 9.53 1.35
N GLU A 184 -28.78 9.91 0.29
CA GLU A 184 -29.98 9.18 -0.16
C GLU A 184 -29.62 7.85 -0.85
N MET A 185 -28.35 7.67 -1.22
CA MET A 185 -27.81 6.45 -1.84
C MET A 185 -27.27 5.44 -0.83
N GLU A 186 -27.13 5.82 0.45
CA GLU A 186 -26.55 4.97 1.48
C GLU A 186 -27.28 3.61 1.57
N GLY A 187 -26.50 2.53 1.61
CA GLY A 187 -27.02 1.17 1.74
C GLY A 187 -27.61 0.57 0.46
N TRP A 188 -27.65 1.31 -0.67
CA TRP A 188 -28.07 0.74 -1.95
C TRP A 188 -27.20 -0.46 -2.32
N ARG A 189 -27.84 -1.59 -2.60
CA ARG A 189 -27.17 -2.85 -2.91
C ARG A 189 -26.88 -2.95 -4.40
N TYR A 190 -25.74 -3.52 -4.76
CA TYR A 190 -25.33 -3.73 -6.15
C TYR A 190 -24.68 -5.11 -6.33
N ALA A 191 -24.61 -5.59 -7.57
CA ALA A 191 -23.85 -6.78 -7.95
C ALA A 191 -22.40 -6.39 -8.28
N GLY A 192 -21.43 -7.07 -7.66
CA GLY A 192 -20.02 -6.78 -7.86
C GLY A 192 -19.49 -7.35 -9.19
N PRO A 193 -18.32 -6.87 -9.66
CA PRO A 193 -17.80 -7.20 -10.98
C PRO A 193 -17.27 -8.64 -11.13
N PHE A 194 -16.96 -9.32 -10.02
CA PHE A 194 -16.30 -10.63 -10.01
C PHE A 194 -16.82 -11.53 -8.87
N ASP A 195 -18.11 -11.41 -8.56
CA ASP A 195 -18.73 -12.10 -7.42
C ASP A 195 -18.57 -13.62 -7.53
N GLU A 196 -18.50 -14.17 -8.74
CA GLU A 196 -18.33 -15.60 -8.99
C GLU A 196 -16.97 -16.18 -8.55
N LEU A 197 -15.97 -15.33 -8.28
CA LEU A 197 -14.64 -15.80 -7.92
C LEU A 197 -14.64 -16.47 -6.53
N PRO A 198 -13.95 -17.62 -6.35
CA PRO A 198 -13.90 -18.29 -5.05
C PRO A 198 -13.33 -17.44 -3.91
N ALA A 199 -12.43 -16.49 -4.21
CA ALA A 199 -11.90 -15.58 -3.20
C ALA A 199 -12.99 -14.64 -2.66
N GLN A 200 -13.81 -14.08 -3.56
CA GLN A 200 -14.92 -13.18 -3.24
C GLN A 200 -16.05 -13.89 -2.47
N GLN A 201 -16.40 -15.10 -2.89
CA GLN A 201 -17.38 -15.93 -2.18
C GLN A 201 -16.91 -16.29 -0.75
N ARG A 202 -15.62 -16.58 -0.56
CA ARG A 202 -15.07 -16.92 0.77
C ARG A 202 -14.94 -15.72 1.70
N SER A 203 -14.71 -14.52 1.17
CA SER A 203 -14.64 -13.30 1.98
C SER A 203 -16.00 -12.78 2.40
N GLY A 204 -17.08 -13.18 1.71
CA GLY A 204 -18.43 -12.65 1.94
C GLY A 204 -18.65 -11.27 1.34
N SER A 205 -17.87 -10.89 0.32
CA SER A 205 -18.01 -9.60 -0.34
C SER A 205 -19.34 -9.42 -1.09
N PRO A 206 -19.87 -10.44 -1.80
CA PRO A 206 -21.17 -10.32 -2.47
C PRO A 206 -22.29 -9.90 -1.50
N GLU A 207 -22.25 -10.39 -0.27
CA GLU A 207 -23.19 -10.03 0.79
C GLU A 207 -22.93 -8.63 1.37
N ALA A 208 -21.71 -8.12 1.25
CA ALA A 208 -21.30 -6.81 1.75
C ALA A 208 -21.56 -5.66 0.75
N HIS A 209 -21.63 -5.94 -0.56
CA HIS A 209 -21.76 -4.94 -1.62
C HIS A 209 -22.91 -3.98 -1.40
N ARG A 210 -22.55 -2.74 -1.03
CA ARG A 210 -23.46 -1.64 -0.81
C ARG A 210 -22.76 -0.31 -1.02
N VAL A 211 -23.57 0.73 -1.21
CA VAL A 211 -23.10 2.10 -1.16
C VAL A 211 -22.82 2.51 0.30
N ILE A 212 -21.65 3.09 0.53
CA ILE A 212 -21.23 3.69 1.81
C ILE A 212 -20.96 5.19 1.61
N LEU A 213 -20.92 5.94 2.71
CA LEU A 213 -20.63 7.37 2.70
C LEU A 213 -19.14 7.61 2.98
N TRP A 214 -18.53 8.52 2.23
CA TRP A 214 -17.15 8.95 2.46
C TRP A 214 -16.96 10.40 2.05
N ASP A 215 -16.55 11.25 3.00
CA ASP A 215 -16.48 12.71 2.81
C ASP A 215 -15.37 13.16 1.85
N GLU A 216 -14.37 12.31 1.57
CA GLU A 216 -13.26 12.64 0.67
C GLU A 216 -13.57 12.32 -0.80
N VAL A 217 -14.76 11.80 -1.10
CA VAL A 217 -15.19 11.62 -2.49
C VAL A 217 -15.34 12.99 -3.14
N GLY A 218 -14.57 13.22 -4.20
CA GLY A 218 -14.66 14.41 -5.05
C GLY A 218 -15.46 14.17 -6.33
N GLU A 219 -15.74 15.26 -7.06
CA GLU A 219 -16.42 15.22 -8.37
C GLU A 219 -15.63 15.90 -9.50
N GLU A 220 -14.34 16.16 -9.28
CA GLU A 220 -13.44 16.75 -10.28
C GLU A 220 -12.99 15.72 -11.33
N GLU A 221 -12.83 14.46 -10.91
CA GLU A 221 -12.36 13.36 -11.76
C GLU A 221 -13.25 12.11 -11.61
N GLY A 222 -13.21 11.24 -12.63
CA GLY A 222 -13.95 9.97 -12.63
C GLY A 222 -15.47 10.17 -12.71
N THR A 223 -16.21 9.57 -11.78
CA THR A 223 -17.69 9.57 -11.77
C THR A 223 -18.29 10.10 -10.47
N GLY A 224 -17.44 10.51 -9.51
CA GLY A 224 -17.84 10.82 -8.14
C GLY A 224 -18.42 9.63 -7.37
N ILE A 225 -18.21 8.40 -7.85
CA ILE A 225 -18.50 7.16 -7.11
C ILE A 225 -17.22 6.32 -7.13
N VAL A 226 -16.68 6.04 -5.94
CA VAL A 226 -15.38 5.36 -5.80
C VAL A 226 -15.62 3.90 -5.46
N HIS A 227 -14.98 2.98 -6.19
CA HIS A 227 -15.01 1.56 -5.82
C HIS A 227 -14.01 1.31 -4.69
N ILE A 228 -14.42 0.53 -3.69
CA ILE A 228 -13.63 0.28 -2.47
C ILE A 228 -13.07 -1.13 -2.49
N ALA A 229 -11.75 -1.25 -2.40
CA ALA A 229 -10.97 -2.47 -2.37
C ALA A 229 -9.96 -2.46 -1.20
N PRO A 230 -10.36 -2.90 0.02
CA PRO A 230 -9.57 -2.74 1.24
C PRO A 230 -8.20 -3.42 1.26
N GLY A 231 -7.91 -4.33 0.33
CA GLY A 231 -6.58 -4.94 0.17
C GLY A 231 -5.61 -4.08 -0.64
N CYS A 232 -6.07 -3.00 -1.27
CA CYS A 232 -5.33 -2.27 -2.30
C CYS A 232 -5.16 -0.77 -2.03
N GLY A 233 -5.87 -0.20 -1.05
CA GLY A 233 -5.79 1.20 -0.65
C GLY A 233 -5.78 1.38 0.86
N ALA A 234 -5.05 2.38 1.36
CA ALA A 234 -4.97 2.64 2.80
C ALA A 234 -6.29 3.21 3.33
N GLU A 235 -6.89 4.13 2.59
CA GLU A 235 -8.18 4.75 2.85
C GLU A 235 -9.30 3.68 2.81
N ASP A 236 -9.32 2.86 1.77
CA ASP A 236 -10.22 1.71 1.62
C ASP A 236 -10.12 0.75 2.82
N PHE A 237 -8.91 0.51 3.32
CA PHE A 237 -8.68 -0.33 4.48
C PHE A 237 -9.24 0.29 5.77
N GLN A 238 -9.14 1.61 5.96
CA GLN A 238 -9.79 2.27 7.10
C GLN A 238 -11.31 2.22 6.99
N LEU A 239 -11.88 2.52 5.81
CA LEU A 239 -13.31 2.39 5.55
C LEU A 239 -13.81 0.96 5.82
N SER A 240 -12.99 -0.06 5.54
CA SER A 240 -13.34 -1.44 5.87
C SER A 240 -13.50 -1.70 7.37
N LYS A 241 -12.70 -1.05 8.21
CA LYS A 241 -12.81 -1.16 9.67
C LYS A 241 -14.05 -0.42 10.18
N GLU A 242 -14.31 0.77 9.64
CA GLU A 242 -15.43 1.61 10.04
C GLU A 242 -16.78 0.98 9.67
N HIS A 243 -16.88 0.43 8.46
CA HIS A 243 -18.13 -0.13 7.93
C HIS A 243 -18.21 -1.67 8.05
N GLY A 244 -17.22 -2.33 8.66
CA GLY A 244 -17.18 -3.78 8.79
C GLY A 244 -17.18 -4.50 7.44
N LEU A 245 -16.39 -4.02 6.48
CA LEU A 245 -16.26 -4.61 5.15
C LEU A 245 -15.21 -5.73 5.16
N PRO A 246 -15.38 -6.77 4.34
CA PRO A 246 -14.38 -7.81 4.19
C PRO A 246 -13.11 -7.26 3.54
N VAL A 247 -11.98 -7.94 3.80
CA VAL A 247 -10.69 -7.63 3.18
C VAL A 247 -10.29 -8.82 2.31
N VAL A 248 -10.30 -8.60 1.00
CA VAL A 248 -10.00 -9.59 -0.05
C VAL A 248 -8.55 -9.49 -0.50
#